data_AF-A0A0G0IBY4-F1
#
_entry.id   AF-A0A0G0IBY4-F1
#
_cell.length_a   1.000
_cell.length_b   1.000
_cell.length_c   1.000
_cell.angle_alpha   90.00
_cell.angle_beta   90.00
_cell.angle_gamma   90.00
#
_symmetry.space_group_name_H-M   'P 1'
#
loop_
_entity.id
_entity.type
_entity.pdbx_description
1 polymer ?
#
loop_
_entity_poly.entity_id
_entity_poly.type
_entity_poly.pdbx_seq_one_letter_code
_entity_poly.pdbx_strand_id
1 'polypeptide(L)'
;MKNMRKEHKEKEPQVITAARIGCMDEDDRVGPDIVKIGVAGSGVVEKRGGNESLYSIHNRENMELVTPYIFDWVRSFAKKLGVGTYVSDHLECGAGGAQGLTAEKLNKLTSELAVKNGVIHTGQLPMSHAPAKTSKGDLLSWFDRDPGQPHSAGRITISIGGGVSGEEKEYFEKKSGISSFDISADWCKYALDSRLSQAPVVQNLVFQFRLAYAIAENVRNSSDPFNVFDAKRIDPSESNINAGVVMEAVAIAKKEISHGLWKAASHH
;
A
#
# COMPACT_ATOMS: atom_id res chain seq x y z
N MET A 1 -19.39 -30.31 -34.46
CA MET A 1 -18.84 -29.09 -33.81
C MET A 1 -17.90 -29.52 -32.70
N LYS A 2 -16.58 -29.30 -32.85
CA LYS A 2 -15.58 -29.66 -31.83
C LYS A 2 -15.50 -28.52 -30.80
N ASN A 3 -15.76 -28.86 -29.54
CA ASN A 3 -15.55 -27.99 -28.38
C ASN A 3 -14.06 -27.64 -28.25
N MET A 4 -13.70 -26.39 -28.52
CA MET A 4 -12.42 -25.83 -28.06
C MET A 4 -12.58 -25.37 -26.61
N ARG A 5 -12.36 -26.28 -25.66
CA ARG A 5 -12.00 -25.89 -24.29
C ARG A 5 -10.67 -25.15 -24.41
N LYS A 6 -10.66 -23.84 -24.14
CA LYS A 6 -9.43 -23.10 -23.87
C LYS A 6 -8.85 -23.70 -22.60
N GLU A 7 -7.82 -24.51 -22.74
CA GLU A 7 -6.96 -24.92 -21.65
C GLU A 7 -6.45 -23.65 -20.96
N HIS A 8 -6.87 -23.43 -19.72
CA HIS A 8 -6.17 -22.53 -18.82
C HIS A 8 -4.78 -23.14 -18.64
N LYS A 9 -3.79 -22.66 -19.41
CA LYS A 9 -2.39 -22.91 -19.06
C LYS A 9 -2.20 -22.37 -17.64
N GLU A 10 -1.87 -23.25 -16.71
CA GLU A 10 -1.37 -22.84 -15.40
C GLU A 10 -0.22 -21.87 -15.66
N LYS A 11 -0.39 -20.61 -15.26
CA LYS A 11 0.70 -19.63 -15.32
C LYS A 11 1.82 -20.22 -14.48
N GLU A 12 3.03 -20.29 -15.03
CA GLU A 12 4.21 -20.63 -14.23
C GLU A 12 4.25 -19.71 -13.01
N PRO A 13 4.63 -20.22 -11.82
CA PRO A 13 4.70 -19.40 -10.62
C PRO A 13 5.63 -18.21 -10.87
N GLN A 14 5.09 -17.00 -10.67
CA GLN A 14 5.87 -15.79 -10.79
C GLN A 14 7.06 -15.84 -9.82
N VAL A 15 8.28 -15.72 -10.33
CA VAL A 15 9.48 -15.64 -9.49
C VAL A 15 9.54 -14.24 -8.88
N ILE A 16 9.43 -14.17 -7.56
CA ILE A 16 9.57 -12.91 -6.81
C ILE A 16 11.05 -12.67 -6.51
N THR A 17 11.53 -11.44 -6.68
CA THR A 17 12.94 -11.06 -6.48
C THR A 17 13.16 -10.08 -5.34
N ALA A 18 12.11 -9.38 -4.91
CA ALA A 18 12.16 -8.48 -3.75
C ALA A 18 10.77 -8.24 -3.14
N ALA A 19 10.76 -7.92 -1.84
CA ALA A 19 9.60 -7.35 -1.16
C ALA A 19 9.90 -5.92 -0.73
N ARG A 20 9.04 -4.97 -1.09
CA ARG A 20 9.25 -3.54 -0.86
C ARG A 20 8.05 -2.92 -0.14
N ILE A 21 8.29 -2.31 1.00
CA ILE A 21 7.33 -1.42 1.65
C ILE A 21 7.40 -0.06 0.93
N GLY A 22 6.25 0.50 0.59
CA GLY A 22 6.21 1.83 -0.02
C GLY A 22 4.85 2.49 0.11
N CYS A 23 4.71 3.66 -0.50
CA CYS A 23 3.49 4.41 -0.39
C CYS A 23 2.35 3.68 -1.10
N MET A 24 1.14 3.72 -0.54
CA MET A 24 -0.05 3.17 -1.21
C MET A 24 -0.38 3.86 -2.54
N ASP A 25 0.27 4.99 -2.84
CA ASP A 25 0.13 5.80 -4.05
C ASP A 25 0.01 4.97 -5.34
N GLU A 26 -0.95 5.33 -6.19
CA GLU A 26 -1.21 4.68 -7.47
C GLU A 26 -0.03 4.81 -8.44
N ASP A 27 0.79 5.83 -8.29
CA ASP A 27 1.92 6.08 -9.18
C ASP A 27 3.25 5.61 -8.59
N ASP A 28 3.23 5.04 -7.38
CA ASP A 28 4.34 4.28 -6.86
C ASP A 28 4.38 2.89 -7.54
N ARG A 29 5.29 2.75 -8.52
CA ARG A 29 5.48 1.60 -9.39
C ARG A 29 6.65 0.73 -8.96
N VAL A 30 6.51 -0.57 -9.23
CA VAL A 30 7.54 -1.58 -9.01
C VAL A 30 7.67 -2.47 -10.25
N GLY A 31 8.86 -3.04 -10.46
CA GLY A 31 9.10 -4.05 -11.49
C GLY A 31 8.18 -5.26 -11.37
N PRO A 32 7.99 -6.03 -12.46
CA PRO A 32 6.97 -7.07 -12.52
C PRO A 32 7.11 -8.07 -11.38
N ASP A 33 8.33 -8.48 -11.05
CA ASP A 33 8.78 -9.49 -10.08
C ASP A 33 8.98 -8.97 -8.63
N ILE A 34 8.65 -7.71 -8.37
CA ILE A 34 8.75 -7.11 -7.03
C ILE A 34 7.35 -7.07 -6.42
N VAL A 35 7.23 -7.51 -5.17
CA VAL A 35 6.00 -7.37 -4.38
C VAL A 35 6.04 -6.06 -3.59
N LYS A 36 5.03 -5.21 -3.81
CA LYS A 36 4.80 -3.98 -3.06
C LYS A 36 3.85 -4.24 -1.88
N ILE A 37 4.25 -3.75 -0.71
CA ILE A 37 3.45 -3.67 0.50
C ILE A 37 3.08 -2.21 0.70
N GLY A 38 1.94 -1.84 0.12
CA GLY A 38 1.50 -0.45 0.06
C GLY A 38 0.89 0.00 1.38
N VAL A 39 1.42 1.09 1.92
CA VAL A 39 0.96 1.73 3.15
C VAL A 39 1.06 3.25 3.02
N ALA A 40 0.17 4.01 3.66
CA ALA A 40 0.24 5.47 3.64
C ALA A 40 1.63 5.98 4.11
N GLY A 41 2.29 6.80 3.30
CA GLY A 41 3.58 7.42 3.63
C GLY A 41 4.70 6.44 3.95
N SER A 42 4.63 5.22 3.40
CA SER A 42 5.60 4.14 3.69
C SER A 42 5.71 3.80 5.19
N GLY A 43 4.66 4.08 5.96
CA GLY A 43 4.61 3.85 7.41
C GLY A 43 5.32 4.90 8.26
N VAL A 44 5.82 5.99 7.66
CA VAL A 44 6.45 7.11 8.38
C VAL A 44 5.39 7.93 9.10
N VAL A 45 5.70 8.27 10.36
CA VAL A 45 4.84 9.05 11.24
C VAL A 45 5.60 10.23 11.84
N GLU A 46 5.01 11.42 11.76
CA GLU A 46 5.42 12.63 12.50
C GLU A 46 4.26 13.10 13.40
N LYS A 47 4.47 13.07 14.72
CA LYS A 47 3.41 13.32 15.70
C LYS A 47 3.03 14.79 15.86
N ARG A 48 3.81 15.72 15.29
CA ARG A 48 3.60 17.16 15.47
C ARG A 48 3.34 17.88 14.16
N GLY A 49 2.38 18.81 14.18
CA GLY A 49 2.06 19.66 13.03
C GLY A 49 1.26 18.95 11.94
N GLY A 50 1.28 19.50 10.73
CA GLY A 50 0.53 18.95 9.59
C GLY A 50 -0.98 19.21 9.65
N ASN A 51 -1.69 18.59 8.72
CA ASN A 51 -3.14 18.72 8.57
C ASN A 51 -3.86 17.63 9.38
N GLU A 52 -4.27 17.97 10.60
CA GLU A 52 -5.00 17.06 11.50
C GLU A 52 -6.38 16.64 10.99
N SER A 53 -6.97 17.36 10.03
CA SER A 53 -8.24 16.97 9.41
C SER A 53 -8.08 15.78 8.45
N LEU A 54 -6.91 15.66 7.83
CA LEU A 54 -6.59 14.60 6.86
C LEU A 54 -5.86 13.43 7.53
N TYR A 55 -4.86 13.72 8.37
CA TYR A 55 -4.07 12.74 9.09
C TYR A 55 -3.97 13.17 10.56
N SER A 56 -5.01 12.86 11.35
CA SER A 56 -5.08 13.24 12.77
C SER A 56 -4.00 12.57 13.62
N ILE A 57 -3.66 13.19 14.75
CA ILE A 57 -2.68 12.63 15.72
C ILE A 57 -3.07 11.21 16.13
N HIS A 58 -4.35 10.94 16.39
CA HIS A 58 -4.82 9.60 16.73
C HIS A 58 -4.51 8.56 15.64
N ASN A 59 -4.73 8.91 14.36
CA ASN A 59 -4.40 8.01 13.25
C ASN A 59 -2.89 7.84 13.08
N ARG A 60 -2.10 8.86 13.39
CA ARG A 60 -0.63 8.82 13.39
C ARG A 60 -0.12 7.87 14.46
N GLU A 61 -0.62 7.98 15.68
CA GLU A 61 -0.31 7.06 16.78
C GLU A 61 -0.72 5.62 16.44
N ASN A 62 -1.89 5.44 15.82
CA ASN A 62 -2.31 4.12 15.37
C ASN A 62 -1.40 3.56 14.25
N MET A 63 -0.96 4.40 13.31
CA MET A 63 0.04 3.99 12.30
C MET A 63 1.36 3.60 12.95
N GLU A 64 1.88 4.42 13.87
CA GLU A 64 3.14 4.11 14.58
C GLU A 64 3.04 2.79 15.37
N LEU A 65 1.87 2.50 15.94
CA LEU A 65 1.58 1.25 16.63
C LEU A 65 1.61 0.03 15.69
N VAL A 66 1.06 0.15 14.48
CA VAL A 66 0.98 -1.00 13.54
C VAL A 66 2.24 -1.18 12.69
N THR A 67 2.99 -0.11 12.42
CA THR A 67 4.17 -0.12 11.53
C THR A 67 5.17 -1.24 11.87
N PRO A 68 5.53 -1.50 13.15
CA PRO A 68 6.43 -2.61 13.47
C PRO A 68 5.95 -3.97 12.96
N TYR A 69 4.64 -4.25 13.04
CA TYR A 69 4.07 -5.51 12.57
C TYR A 69 4.09 -5.64 11.05
N ILE A 70 3.91 -4.53 10.33
CA ILE A 70 4.07 -4.48 8.87
C ILE A 70 5.50 -4.88 8.52
N PHE A 71 6.51 -4.22 9.10
CA PHE A 71 7.92 -4.49 8.80
C PHE A 71 8.33 -5.91 9.19
N ASP A 72 7.91 -6.40 10.35
CA ASP A 72 8.18 -7.76 10.80
C ASP A 72 7.60 -8.81 9.85
N TRP A 73 6.34 -8.62 9.46
CA TRP A 73 5.68 -9.51 8.51
C TRP A 73 6.40 -9.52 7.16
N VAL A 74 6.77 -8.34 6.61
CA VAL A 74 7.50 -8.28 5.33
C VAL A 74 8.84 -8.99 5.41
N ARG A 75 9.60 -8.81 6.50
CA ARG A 75 10.88 -9.51 6.69
C ARG A 75 10.69 -11.02 6.74
N SER A 76 9.66 -11.49 7.45
CA SER A 76 9.32 -12.92 7.52
C SER A 76 8.94 -13.48 6.14
N PHE A 77 8.09 -12.74 5.41
CA PHE A 77 7.66 -13.09 4.06
C PHE A 77 8.85 -13.15 3.09
N ALA A 78 9.69 -12.12 3.05
CA ALA A 78 10.87 -12.05 2.20
C ALA A 78 11.87 -13.18 2.52
N LYS A 79 12.06 -13.50 3.80
CA LYS A 79 12.91 -14.62 4.23
C LYS A 79 12.39 -15.97 3.74
N LYS A 80 11.07 -16.21 3.78
CA LYS A 80 10.45 -17.45 3.23
C LYS A 80 10.71 -17.58 1.72
N LEU A 81 10.74 -16.45 1.00
CA LEU A 81 10.99 -16.40 -0.43
C LEU A 81 12.49 -16.36 -0.81
N GLY A 82 13.39 -16.17 0.16
CA GLY A 82 14.81 -16.01 -0.10
C GLY A 82 15.19 -14.69 -0.78
N VAL A 83 14.40 -13.63 -0.59
CA VAL A 83 14.58 -12.31 -1.24
C VAL A 83 14.88 -11.20 -0.24
N GLY A 84 15.35 -10.05 -0.75
CA GLY A 84 15.62 -8.86 0.06
C GLY A 84 14.35 -8.12 0.50
N THR A 85 14.45 -7.43 1.64
CA THR A 85 13.41 -6.50 2.14
C THR A 85 13.85 -5.07 2.02
N TYR A 86 12.99 -4.24 1.45
CA TYR A 86 13.28 -2.86 1.10
C TYR A 86 12.17 -1.91 1.55
N VAL A 87 12.52 -0.64 1.72
CA VAL A 87 11.56 0.45 1.90
C VAL A 87 11.98 1.66 1.08
N SER A 88 11.01 2.37 0.52
CA SER A 88 11.23 3.60 -0.25
C SER A 88 10.23 4.68 0.15
N ASP A 89 10.57 5.92 -0.15
CA ASP A 89 9.66 7.06 -0.17
C ASP A 89 9.62 7.67 -1.58
N HIS A 90 8.72 8.62 -1.84
CA HIS A 90 8.67 9.32 -3.12
C HIS A 90 8.42 10.81 -2.91
N LEU A 91 8.75 11.61 -3.94
CA LEU A 91 8.40 13.01 -3.99
C LEU A 91 6.88 13.18 -4.04
N GLU A 92 6.39 14.31 -3.54
CA GLU A 92 4.95 14.63 -3.55
C GLU A 92 4.06 13.61 -2.82
N CYS A 93 4.62 12.90 -1.83
CA CYS A 93 3.84 11.98 -1.01
C CYS A 93 2.73 12.72 -0.25
N GLY A 94 1.47 12.54 -0.66
CA GLY A 94 0.31 13.17 -0.03
C GLY A 94 0.20 12.85 1.47
N ALA A 95 0.55 11.63 1.88
CA ALA A 95 0.60 11.25 3.29
C ALA A 95 1.74 11.94 4.06
N GLY A 96 2.87 12.23 3.41
CA GLY A 96 3.95 13.03 3.99
C GLY A 96 3.55 14.51 4.11
N GLY A 97 2.97 15.08 3.06
CA GLY A 97 2.44 16.45 3.04
C GLY A 97 1.34 16.67 4.09
N ALA A 98 0.44 15.70 4.27
CA ALA A 98 -0.59 15.72 5.32
C ALA A 98 0.00 15.79 6.73
N GLN A 99 1.24 15.36 6.92
CA GLN A 99 1.98 15.44 8.18
C GLN A 99 2.89 16.67 8.28
N GLY A 100 2.89 17.54 7.25
CA GLY A 100 3.76 18.72 7.18
C GLY A 100 5.23 18.37 6.92
N LEU A 101 5.50 17.21 6.33
CA LEU A 101 6.86 16.77 6.01
C LEU A 101 7.30 17.34 4.66
N THR A 102 8.49 17.92 4.62
CA THR A 102 9.20 18.16 3.36
C THR A 102 9.67 16.83 2.77
N ALA A 103 9.95 16.80 1.46
CA ALA A 103 10.53 15.63 0.80
C ALA A 103 11.83 15.16 1.48
N GLU A 104 12.72 16.09 1.83
CA GLU A 104 13.97 15.81 2.53
C GLU A 104 13.73 15.16 3.90
N LYS A 105 12.77 15.72 4.68
CA LYS A 105 12.44 15.18 5.99
C LYS A 105 11.79 13.80 5.88
N LEU A 106 10.91 13.58 4.90
CA LEU A 106 10.32 12.27 4.63
C LEU A 106 11.39 11.24 4.28
N ASN A 107 12.33 11.57 3.39
CA ASN A 107 13.42 10.68 3.02
C ASN A 107 14.30 10.30 4.23
N LYS A 108 14.64 11.29 5.05
CA LYS A 108 15.38 11.08 6.31
C LYS A 108 14.63 10.14 7.27
N LEU A 109 13.37 10.42 7.56
CA LEU A 109 12.57 9.60 8.48
C LEU A 109 12.35 8.18 7.94
N THR A 110 12.21 8.03 6.63
CA THR A 110 12.12 6.71 5.97
C THR A 110 13.42 5.94 6.15
N SER A 111 14.58 6.60 6.00
CA SER A 111 15.88 5.98 6.27
C SER A 111 16.05 5.57 7.74
N GLU A 112 15.64 6.40 8.69
CA GLU A 112 15.69 6.08 10.13
C GLU A 112 14.76 4.90 10.47
N LEU A 113 13.56 4.89 9.90
CA LEU A 113 12.61 3.79 10.02
C LEU A 113 13.17 2.49 9.45
N ALA A 114 13.86 2.56 8.30
CA ALA A 114 14.52 1.42 7.68
C ALA A 114 15.58 0.81 8.60
N VAL A 115 16.46 1.65 9.17
CA VAL A 115 17.52 1.24 10.12
C VAL A 115 16.90 0.60 11.36
N LYS A 116 15.90 1.24 11.97
CA LYS A 116 15.20 0.73 13.16
C LYS A 116 14.64 -0.67 12.96
N ASN A 117 14.13 -0.96 11.76
CA ASN A 117 13.52 -2.23 11.42
C ASN A 117 14.45 -3.19 10.67
N GLY A 118 15.73 -2.86 10.50
CA GLY A 118 16.70 -3.72 9.83
C GLY A 118 16.33 -4.05 8.37
N VAL A 119 15.83 -3.06 7.62
CA VAL A 119 15.54 -3.19 6.19
C VAL A 119 16.33 -2.16 5.37
N ILE A 120 16.45 -2.38 4.06
CA ILE A 120 17.23 -1.51 3.18
C ILE A 120 16.36 -0.32 2.72
N HIS A 121 16.75 0.91 3.03
CA HIS A 121 16.18 2.10 2.39
C HIS A 121 16.78 2.26 0.99
N THR A 122 15.94 2.25 -0.03
CA THR A 122 16.37 2.38 -1.43
C THR A 122 16.56 3.83 -1.88
N GLY A 123 16.33 4.79 -0.98
CA GLY A 123 16.26 6.20 -1.29
C GLY A 123 14.86 6.61 -1.76
N GLN A 124 14.76 7.87 -2.18
CA GLN A 124 13.54 8.40 -2.78
C GLN A 124 13.40 7.84 -4.20
N LEU A 125 12.18 7.43 -4.56
CA LEU A 125 11.89 6.90 -5.89
C LEU A 125 12.18 7.97 -6.96
N PRO A 126 12.87 7.60 -8.05
CA PRO A 126 13.06 8.50 -9.18
C PRO A 126 11.71 8.79 -9.85
N MET A 127 11.44 10.06 -10.18
CA MET A 127 10.32 10.44 -11.03
C MET A 127 10.63 10.06 -12.48
N SER A 128 9.82 9.18 -13.07
CA SER A 128 10.05 8.63 -14.41
C SER A 128 8.79 7.99 -14.97
N HIS A 129 8.50 8.16 -16.26
CA HIS A 129 7.44 7.42 -16.96
C HIS A 129 7.90 6.07 -17.54
N ALA A 130 9.19 5.76 -17.38
CA ALA A 130 9.78 4.49 -17.76
C ALA A 130 10.35 3.78 -16.52
N PRO A 131 10.45 2.43 -16.54
CA PRO A 131 11.08 1.70 -15.46
C PRO A 131 12.48 2.24 -15.14
N ALA A 132 12.71 2.60 -13.89
CA ALA A 132 13.96 3.17 -13.41
C ALA A 132 14.42 2.44 -12.14
N LYS A 133 15.74 2.42 -11.91
CA LYS A 133 16.30 1.84 -10.69
C LYS A 133 16.38 2.89 -9.59
N THR A 134 16.16 2.45 -8.35
CA THR A 134 16.38 3.26 -7.17
C THR A 134 17.86 3.59 -6.97
N SER A 135 18.14 4.73 -6.35
CA SER A 135 19.52 5.20 -6.12
C SER A 135 20.33 4.30 -5.18
N LYS A 136 19.66 3.56 -4.29
CA LYS A 136 20.25 2.55 -3.41
C LYS A 136 19.51 1.23 -3.56
N GLY A 137 20.24 0.12 -3.45
CA GLY A 137 19.67 -1.23 -3.55
C GLY A 137 19.31 -1.70 -4.96
N ASP A 138 19.37 -0.81 -5.96
CA ASP A 138 19.24 -1.14 -7.39
C ASP A 138 17.92 -1.82 -7.79
N LEU A 139 16.84 -1.58 -7.03
CA LEU A 139 15.51 -2.10 -7.32
C LEU A 139 14.85 -1.35 -8.47
N LEU A 140 14.20 -2.09 -9.38
CA LEU A 140 13.40 -1.50 -10.45
C LEU A 140 12.10 -0.93 -9.88
N SER A 141 12.10 0.36 -9.52
CA SER A 141 10.98 1.02 -8.88
C SER A 141 11.06 2.53 -9.09
N TRP A 142 9.93 3.15 -9.39
CA TRP A 142 9.85 4.53 -9.83
C TRP A 142 8.51 5.16 -9.46
N PHE A 143 8.45 6.49 -9.52
CA PHE A 143 7.23 7.26 -9.34
C PHE A 143 6.77 7.81 -10.70
N ASP A 144 5.60 7.36 -11.16
CA ASP A 144 5.06 7.59 -12.51
C ASP A 144 4.00 8.71 -12.50
N ARG A 145 4.36 9.88 -12.00
CA ARG A 145 3.50 11.05 -11.99
C ARG A 145 4.28 12.31 -12.33
N ASP A 146 3.68 13.15 -13.17
CA ASP A 146 4.17 14.50 -13.40
C ASP A 146 4.01 15.37 -12.15
N PRO A 147 5.00 16.20 -11.79
CA PRO A 147 4.90 17.08 -10.63
C PRO A 147 3.64 17.94 -10.62
N GLY A 148 2.95 17.99 -9.48
CA GLY A 148 1.75 18.79 -9.28
C GLY A 148 0.47 18.24 -9.92
N GLN A 149 0.50 17.04 -10.52
CA GLN A 149 -0.73 16.38 -10.94
C GLN A 149 -1.50 15.82 -9.73
N PRO A 150 -2.84 15.91 -9.72
CA PRO A 150 -3.64 15.34 -8.65
C PRO A 150 -3.63 13.80 -8.73
N HIS A 151 -4.01 13.16 -7.62
CA HIS A 151 -4.30 11.73 -7.62
C HIS A 151 -5.46 11.41 -8.57
N SER A 152 -5.25 10.39 -9.40
CA SER A 152 -6.20 9.95 -10.42
C SER A 152 -6.84 8.59 -10.11
N ALA A 153 -6.36 7.90 -9.07
CA ALA A 153 -6.86 6.60 -8.64
C ALA A 153 -8.39 6.57 -8.59
N GLY A 154 -8.99 5.59 -9.27
CA GLY A 154 -10.44 5.34 -9.19
C GLY A 154 -10.80 4.22 -8.22
N ARG A 155 -9.80 3.52 -7.69
CA ARG A 155 -9.98 2.36 -6.81
C ARG A 155 -8.93 2.27 -5.72
N ILE A 156 -9.24 1.46 -4.73
CA ILE A 156 -8.37 0.99 -3.67
C ILE A 156 -8.27 -0.53 -3.82
N THR A 157 -7.12 -1.00 -4.29
CA THR A 157 -6.82 -2.43 -4.43
C THR A 157 -6.17 -2.92 -3.13
N ILE A 158 -6.76 -3.96 -2.53
CA ILE A 158 -6.37 -4.45 -1.21
C ILE A 158 -5.93 -5.91 -1.35
N SER A 159 -4.65 -6.18 -1.09
CA SER A 159 -4.14 -7.55 -0.97
C SER A 159 -4.40 -8.12 0.42
N ILE A 160 -4.86 -9.37 0.46
CA ILE A 160 -4.93 -10.21 1.68
C ILE A 160 -3.97 -11.40 1.67
N GLY A 161 -3.27 -11.62 0.54
CA GLY A 161 -2.60 -12.87 0.20
C GLY A 161 -1.12 -12.79 -0.16
N GLY A 162 -0.41 -11.74 0.24
CA GLY A 162 1.03 -11.56 0.00
C GLY A 162 1.38 -10.43 -0.99
N GLY A 163 0.82 -9.24 -0.78
CA GLY A 163 1.14 -8.01 -1.48
C GLY A 163 0.70 -7.95 -2.95
N VAL A 164 1.01 -6.83 -3.59
CA VAL A 164 0.69 -6.57 -5.01
C VAL A 164 1.99 -6.57 -5.81
N SER A 165 2.13 -7.48 -6.78
CA SER A 165 3.26 -7.44 -7.71
C SER A 165 3.07 -6.40 -8.81
N GLY A 166 4.16 -5.96 -9.45
CA GLY A 166 4.08 -5.06 -10.61
C GLY A 166 3.23 -5.67 -11.74
N GLU A 167 3.37 -6.98 -11.99
CA GLU A 167 2.56 -7.69 -13.00
C GLU A 167 1.07 -7.69 -12.63
N GLU A 168 0.73 -7.92 -11.35
CA GLU A 168 -0.66 -7.90 -10.88
C GLU A 168 -1.29 -6.51 -11.02
N LYS A 169 -0.55 -5.47 -10.61
CA LYS A 169 -1.00 -4.08 -10.73
C LYS A 169 -1.29 -3.74 -12.18
N GLU A 170 -0.34 -3.99 -13.08
CA GLU A 170 -0.52 -3.76 -14.51
C GLU A 170 -1.73 -4.53 -15.07
N TYR A 171 -1.91 -5.78 -14.65
CA TYR A 171 -3.05 -6.59 -15.09
C TYR A 171 -4.39 -5.97 -14.64
N PHE A 172 -4.50 -5.54 -13.39
CA PHE A 172 -5.73 -4.93 -12.86
C PHE A 172 -6.04 -3.59 -13.54
N GLU A 173 -5.03 -2.75 -13.73
CA GLU A 173 -5.20 -1.45 -14.37
C GLU A 173 -5.52 -1.59 -15.86
N LYS A 174 -4.83 -2.46 -16.61
CA LYS A 174 -5.14 -2.73 -18.03
C LYS A 174 -6.54 -3.31 -18.22
N LYS A 175 -6.97 -4.21 -17.32
CA LYS A 175 -8.30 -4.83 -17.40
C LYS A 175 -9.43 -3.84 -17.11
N SER A 176 -9.22 -2.90 -16.19
CA SER A 176 -10.24 -1.97 -15.74
C SER A 176 -10.18 -0.60 -16.42
N GLY A 177 -9.04 -0.23 -16.99
CA GLY A 177 -8.76 1.13 -17.46
C GLY A 177 -8.63 2.15 -16.32
N ILE A 178 -8.47 1.70 -15.08
CA ILE A 178 -8.53 2.53 -13.87
C ILE A 178 -7.30 2.25 -12.99
N SER A 179 -6.57 3.30 -12.62
CA SER A 179 -5.47 3.23 -11.65
C SER A 179 -5.99 3.00 -10.23
N SER A 180 -5.15 2.38 -9.38
CA SER A 180 -5.53 2.10 -8.00
C SER A 180 -4.44 2.44 -7.00
N PHE A 181 -4.87 2.96 -5.84
CA PHE A 181 -4.04 2.85 -4.64
C PHE A 181 -3.88 1.38 -4.28
N ASP A 182 -2.67 0.99 -3.86
CA ASP A 182 -2.37 -0.37 -3.45
C ASP A 182 -2.21 -0.41 -1.93
N ILE A 183 -3.04 -1.20 -1.24
CA ILE A 183 -2.94 -1.40 0.19
C ILE A 183 -2.72 -2.88 0.47
N SER A 184 -1.75 -3.18 1.34
CA SER A 184 -1.48 -4.54 1.80
C SER A 184 -2.01 -4.74 3.20
N ALA A 185 -2.97 -5.65 3.37
CA ALA A 185 -3.48 -6.11 4.65
C ALA A 185 -2.84 -7.44 5.10
N ASP A 186 -1.77 -7.85 4.43
CA ASP A 186 -1.19 -9.18 4.54
C ASP A 186 -0.59 -9.48 5.94
N TRP A 187 -0.34 -8.42 6.72
CA TRP A 187 0.21 -8.43 8.07
C TRP A 187 -0.84 -8.55 9.18
N CYS A 188 -2.15 -8.51 8.87
CA CYS A 188 -3.21 -8.45 9.89
C CYS A 188 -3.16 -9.65 10.83
N LYS A 189 -3.16 -10.88 10.30
CA LYS A 189 -3.03 -12.10 11.12
C LYS A 189 -1.77 -12.06 11.98
N TYR A 190 -0.64 -11.66 11.39
CA TYR A 190 0.63 -11.61 12.10
C TYR A 190 0.58 -10.66 13.32
N ALA A 191 -0.08 -9.51 13.17
CA ALA A 191 -0.28 -8.58 14.28
C ALA A 191 -1.19 -9.18 15.38
N LEU A 192 -2.29 -9.84 14.99
CA LEU A 192 -3.21 -10.50 15.93
C LEU A 192 -2.52 -11.64 16.71
N ASP A 193 -1.76 -12.50 16.02
CA ASP A 193 -0.97 -13.57 16.64
C ASP A 193 0.10 -13.00 17.60
N SER A 194 0.60 -11.81 17.28
CA SER A 194 1.55 -11.06 18.10
C SER A 194 0.88 -10.25 19.22
N ARG A 195 -0.39 -10.54 19.52
CA ARG A 195 -1.21 -9.97 20.62
C ARG A 195 -1.63 -8.51 20.44
N LEU A 196 -1.51 -7.94 19.24
CA LEU A 196 -2.19 -6.67 18.96
C LEU A 196 -3.70 -6.94 18.88
N SER A 197 -4.51 -6.09 19.51
CA SER A 197 -5.95 -6.21 19.39
C SER A 197 -6.42 -5.86 17.98
N GLN A 198 -7.58 -6.39 17.58
CA GLN A 198 -8.13 -6.20 16.23
C GLN A 198 -8.53 -4.75 15.95
N ALA A 199 -8.96 -3.98 16.96
CA ALA A 199 -9.43 -2.61 16.79
C ALA A 199 -8.37 -1.68 16.15
N PRO A 200 -7.12 -1.59 16.66
CA PRO A 200 -6.03 -0.85 16.00
C PRO A 200 -5.78 -1.25 14.54
N VAL A 201 -5.82 -2.55 14.24
CA VAL A 201 -5.60 -3.09 12.89
C VAL A 201 -6.69 -2.60 11.94
N VAL A 202 -7.96 -2.77 12.33
CA VAL A 202 -9.12 -2.32 11.56
C VAL A 202 -9.10 -0.80 11.38
N GLN A 203 -8.85 -0.04 12.46
CA GLN A 203 -8.77 1.41 12.42
C GLN A 203 -7.67 1.91 11.49
N ASN A 204 -6.54 1.20 11.41
CA ASN A 204 -5.46 1.58 10.50
C ASN A 204 -5.89 1.42 9.03
N LEU A 205 -6.52 0.30 8.69
CA LEU A 205 -7.03 0.06 7.33
C LEU A 205 -8.10 1.09 6.95
N VAL A 206 -9.07 1.34 7.84
CA VAL A 206 -10.11 2.37 7.64
C VAL A 206 -9.49 3.75 7.42
N PHE A 207 -8.44 4.09 8.19
CA PHE A 207 -7.71 5.34 8.00
C PHE A 207 -7.08 5.45 6.60
N GLN A 208 -6.38 4.41 6.14
CA GLN A 208 -5.76 4.42 4.81
C GLN A 208 -6.80 4.55 3.69
N PHE A 209 -7.96 3.90 3.84
CA PHE A 209 -9.08 4.04 2.91
C PHE A 209 -9.65 5.47 2.90
N ARG A 210 -9.80 6.07 4.08
CA ARG A 210 -10.26 7.45 4.23
C ARG A 210 -9.29 8.44 3.60
N LEU A 211 -7.99 8.24 3.77
CA LEU A 211 -6.96 9.06 3.16
C LEU A 211 -7.04 8.98 1.62
N ALA A 212 -7.11 7.76 1.06
CA ALA A 212 -7.29 7.53 -0.37
C ALA A 212 -8.56 8.23 -0.92
N TYR A 213 -9.69 8.11 -0.22
CA TYR A 213 -10.94 8.77 -0.59
C TYR A 213 -10.86 10.29 -0.52
N ALA A 214 -10.15 10.83 0.47
CA ALA A 214 -10.03 12.28 0.65
C ALA A 214 -9.20 12.93 -0.46
N ILE A 215 -8.18 12.23 -0.98
CA ILE A 215 -7.21 12.79 -1.93
C ILE A 215 -7.47 12.43 -3.40
N ALA A 216 -8.21 11.36 -3.70
CA ALA A 216 -8.56 10.98 -5.07
C ALA A 216 -10.06 11.13 -5.33
N GLU A 217 -10.41 12.10 -6.18
CA GLU A 217 -11.80 12.36 -6.56
C GLU A 217 -12.48 11.16 -7.23
N ASN A 218 -11.74 10.42 -8.05
CA ASN A 218 -12.28 9.26 -8.76
C ASN A 218 -12.62 8.10 -7.79
N VAL A 219 -11.87 7.91 -6.70
CA VAL A 219 -12.26 6.99 -5.62
C VAL A 219 -13.58 7.43 -5.00
N ARG A 220 -13.72 8.73 -4.69
CA ARG A 220 -14.93 9.28 -4.06
C ARG A 220 -16.18 9.10 -4.91
N ASN A 221 -16.04 9.25 -6.22
CA ASN A 221 -17.14 9.15 -7.18
C ASN A 221 -17.38 7.71 -7.68
N SER A 222 -16.59 6.73 -7.22
CA SER A 222 -16.75 5.34 -7.58
C SER A 222 -17.95 4.71 -6.87
N SER A 223 -18.73 3.91 -7.61
CA SER A 223 -19.84 3.14 -7.04
C SER A 223 -19.37 1.99 -6.13
N ASP A 224 -18.15 1.47 -6.38
CA ASP A 224 -17.51 0.47 -5.53
C ASP A 224 -15.99 0.66 -5.59
N PRO A 225 -15.42 1.50 -4.70
CA PRO A 225 -14.01 1.84 -4.74
C PRO A 225 -13.11 0.71 -4.25
N PHE A 226 -13.64 -0.30 -3.58
CA PHE A 226 -12.84 -1.35 -2.93
C PHE A 226 -12.71 -2.58 -3.83
N ASN A 227 -11.48 -3.01 -4.08
CA ASN A 227 -11.19 -4.26 -4.77
C ASN A 227 -10.29 -5.13 -3.88
N VAL A 228 -10.86 -6.15 -3.25
CA VAL A 228 -10.11 -7.09 -2.40
C VAL A 228 -9.73 -8.30 -3.23
N PHE A 229 -8.46 -8.71 -3.17
CA PHE A 229 -7.99 -9.90 -3.87
C PHE A 229 -6.96 -10.69 -3.05
N ASP A 230 -6.92 -11.99 -3.32
CA ASP A 230 -5.93 -12.91 -2.75
C ASP A 230 -4.84 -13.18 -3.78
N ALA A 231 -3.62 -12.74 -3.47
CA ALA A 231 -2.40 -12.97 -4.25
C ALA A 231 -1.89 -14.42 -4.18
N LYS A 232 -2.38 -15.24 -3.24
CA LYS A 232 -2.05 -16.66 -3.06
C LYS A 232 -0.55 -16.94 -2.84
N ARG A 233 0.17 -16.01 -2.21
CA ARG A 233 1.59 -16.16 -1.83
C ARG A 233 1.79 -16.51 -0.34
N ILE A 234 0.71 -16.54 0.44
CA ILE A 234 0.70 -16.99 1.83
C ILE A 234 -0.29 -18.13 2.01
N ASP A 235 -0.25 -18.79 3.17
CA ASP A 235 -1.14 -19.91 3.46
C ASP A 235 -2.62 -19.45 3.42
N PRO A 236 -3.53 -20.23 2.80
CA PRO A 236 -4.94 -19.83 2.67
C PRO A 236 -5.64 -19.56 4.01
N SER A 237 -5.26 -20.27 5.07
CA SER A 237 -5.78 -20.01 6.43
C SER A 237 -5.38 -18.63 6.95
N GLU A 238 -4.18 -18.15 6.58
CA GLU A 238 -3.71 -16.80 6.92
C GLU A 238 -4.43 -15.73 6.12
N SER A 239 -4.55 -15.95 4.80
CA SER A 239 -5.31 -15.09 3.90
C SER A 239 -6.78 -14.93 4.35
N ASN A 240 -7.42 -16.00 4.81
CA ASN A 240 -8.79 -15.95 5.33
C ASN A 240 -8.95 -15.08 6.58
N ILE A 241 -7.96 -15.08 7.48
CA ILE A 241 -7.98 -14.20 8.66
C ILE A 241 -7.79 -12.74 8.24
N ASN A 242 -6.84 -12.48 7.33
CA ASN A 242 -6.65 -11.15 6.75
C ASN A 242 -7.93 -10.66 6.06
N ALA A 243 -8.62 -11.53 5.32
CA ALA A 243 -9.90 -11.24 4.67
C ALA A 243 -10.97 -10.81 5.67
N GLY A 244 -11.10 -11.52 6.81
CA GLY A 244 -12.06 -11.15 7.85
C GLY A 244 -11.86 -9.72 8.37
N VAL A 245 -10.61 -9.34 8.65
CA VAL A 245 -10.26 -7.99 9.10
C VAL A 245 -10.50 -6.94 8.02
N VAL A 246 -10.12 -7.23 6.77
CA VAL A 246 -10.35 -6.32 5.63
C VAL A 246 -11.84 -6.10 5.38
N MET A 247 -12.64 -7.16 5.40
CA MET A 247 -14.07 -7.06 5.15
C MET A 247 -14.79 -6.26 6.25
N GLU A 248 -14.35 -6.37 7.50
CA GLU A 248 -14.81 -5.49 8.57
C GLU A 248 -14.47 -4.02 8.29
N ALA A 249 -13.20 -3.73 7.95
CA ALA A 249 -12.76 -2.38 7.64
C ALA A 249 -13.52 -1.78 6.43
N VAL A 250 -13.75 -2.57 5.38
CA VAL A 250 -14.54 -2.17 4.20
C VAL A 250 -16.00 -1.91 4.58
N ALA A 251 -16.60 -2.74 5.42
CA ALA A 251 -17.98 -2.53 5.88
C ALA A 251 -18.12 -1.24 6.69
N ILE A 252 -17.16 -0.94 7.58
CA ILE A 252 -17.09 0.34 8.30
C ILE A 252 -16.97 1.50 7.32
N ALA A 253 -16.02 1.42 6.37
CA ALA A 253 -15.81 2.46 5.38
C ALA A 253 -17.06 2.75 4.54
N LYS A 254 -17.73 1.72 4.02
CA LYS A 254 -18.98 1.86 3.24
C LYS A 254 -20.08 2.54 4.07
N LYS A 255 -20.22 2.15 5.34
CA LYS A 255 -21.18 2.78 6.25
C LYS A 255 -20.84 4.25 6.48
N GLU A 256 -19.60 4.59 6.79
CA GLU A 256 -19.17 5.97 7.02
C GLU A 256 -19.34 6.87 5.78
N ILE A 257 -19.04 6.35 4.58
CA ILE A 257 -19.28 7.05 3.31
C ILE A 257 -20.77 7.32 3.11
N SER A 258 -21.63 6.31 3.33
CA SER A 258 -23.09 6.47 3.17
C SER A 258 -23.70 7.51 4.12
N HIS A 259 -23.06 7.75 5.27
CA HIS A 259 -23.42 8.78 6.23
C HIS A 259 -22.75 10.15 5.97
N GLY A 260 -21.98 10.29 4.89
CA GLY A 260 -21.28 11.54 4.57
C GLY A 260 -20.19 11.93 5.57
N LEU A 261 -19.63 10.97 6.30
CA LEU A 261 -18.63 11.25 7.35
C LEU A 261 -17.24 11.53 6.77
N TRP A 262 -16.97 11.07 5.55
CA TRP A 262 -15.69 11.26 4.88
C TRP A 262 -15.72 12.53 4.04
N LYS A 263 -14.69 13.36 4.19
CA LYS A 263 -14.56 14.65 3.51
C LYS A 263 -13.42 14.63 2.52
N ALA A 264 -13.55 15.41 1.45
CA ALA A 264 -12.45 15.70 0.55
C ALA A 264 -11.36 16.49 1.27
N ALA A 265 -10.10 16.30 0.87
CA ALA A 265 -9.06 17.27 1.16
C ALA A 265 -9.33 18.51 0.30
N SER A 266 -9.66 19.65 0.93
CA SER A 266 -9.76 20.93 0.22
C SER A 266 -8.36 21.41 -0.16
N HIS A 267 -7.92 20.97 -1.34
CA HIS A 267 -6.73 21.36 -2.11
C HIS A 267 -5.35 21.10 -1.47
N HIS A 268 -4.57 20.26 -2.16
CA HIS A 268 -3.15 20.50 -2.41
C HIS A 268 -3.02 21.07 -3.81
#